data_AF-A0A814MWW2-F1
#
_entry.id   AF-A0A814MWW2-F1
#
_cell.length_a   1.000
_cell.length_b   1.000
_cell.length_c   1.000
_cell.angle_alpha   90.00
_cell.angle_beta   90.00
_cell.angle_gamma   90.00
#
_symmetry.space_group_name_H-M   'P 1'
#
loop_
_entity.id
_entity.type
_entity.pdbx_description
1 polymer ?
#
loop_
_entity_poly.entity_id
_entity_poly.type
_entity_poly.pdbx_seq_one_letter_code
_entity_poly.pdbx_strand_id
1 'polypeptide(L)'
;MHPSLESFSTELFFEIFEYLSLIDRFRAFAGLNRRLTLMVNLHPVRVNLQSISRWDFDFLCRHIRPERVISLVFSEEKMPDQVKLFLEHFPDFEHQFICLQSVKLIQTENCLSILPRCVSCLTFSKMFCGNGVNEMLIQQAKILTHLNVDKLRLIQSVNIEFPLLTHLTIDSFCFIDQVDQLIQNFKTPPIFSLNVSFAGDHDHFPFKFEKMCWSLMYLKHLTIKLVTGRRA
;
A
#
# COMPACT_ATOMS: atom_id res chain seq x y z
N MET A 1 -19.04 -42.71 14.21
CA MET A 1 -18.48 -41.43 14.70
C MET A 1 -18.64 -40.42 13.58
N HIS A 2 -19.39 -39.34 13.80
CA HIS A 2 -19.47 -38.26 12.81
C HIS A 2 -18.21 -37.39 12.92
N PRO A 3 -17.55 -37.03 11.81
CA PRO A 3 -16.43 -36.11 11.85
C PRO A 3 -16.90 -34.76 12.42
N SER A 4 -16.24 -34.29 13.47
CA SER A 4 -16.47 -32.95 13.99
C SER A 4 -15.66 -31.94 13.19
N LEU A 5 -16.15 -30.70 13.09
CA LEU A 5 -15.41 -29.59 12.47
C LEU A 5 -14.00 -29.44 13.08
N GLU A 6 -13.86 -29.78 14.37
CA GLU A 6 -12.59 -29.74 15.11
C GLU A 6 -11.57 -30.78 14.66
N SER A 7 -11.97 -31.76 13.84
CA SER A 7 -11.05 -32.76 13.29
C SER A 7 -10.34 -32.31 12.00
N PHE A 8 -10.77 -31.21 11.39
CA PHE A 8 -10.10 -30.67 10.21
C PHE A 8 -8.70 -30.14 10.52
N SER A 9 -7.84 -30.11 9.51
CA SER A 9 -6.46 -29.63 9.63
C SER A 9 -6.41 -28.11 9.72
N THR A 10 -5.32 -27.56 10.26
CA THR A 10 -5.15 -26.11 10.45
C THR A 10 -5.11 -25.38 9.10
N GLU A 11 -4.51 -26.03 8.10
CA GLU A 11 -4.35 -25.53 6.73
C GLU A 11 -5.71 -25.31 6.07
N LEU A 12 -6.67 -26.22 6.26
CA LEU A 12 -8.01 -26.07 5.69
C LEU A 12 -8.72 -24.82 6.24
N PHE A 13 -8.58 -24.55 7.54
CA PHE A 13 -9.16 -23.33 8.11
C PHE A 13 -8.44 -22.07 7.63
N PHE A 14 -7.12 -22.10 7.44
CA PHE A 14 -6.40 -20.97 6.87
C PHE A 14 -6.85 -20.70 5.43
N GLU A 15 -7.09 -21.76 4.66
CA GLU A 15 -7.70 -21.63 3.33
C GLU A 15 -9.10 -21.02 3.41
N ILE A 16 -9.97 -21.49 4.32
CA ILE A 16 -11.29 -20.89 4.57
C ILE A 16 -11.16 -19.40 4.96
N PHE A 17 -10.18 -19.06 5.80
CA PHE A 17 -9.97 -17.70 6.28
C PHE A 17 -9.60 -16.73 5.15
N GLU A 18 -8.96 -17.18 4.07
CA GLU A 18 -8.65 -16.34 2.92
C GLU A 18 -9.92 -15.91 2.14
N TYR A 19 -11.03 -16.66 2.26
CA TYR A 19 -12.31 -16.32 1.63
C TYR A 19 -13.21 -15.44 2.50
N LEU A 20 -12.83 -15.17 3.75
CA LEU A 20 -13.63 -14.42 4.70
C LEU A 20 -13.04 -13.05 5.01
N SER A 21 -13.91 -12.06 5.19
CA SER A 21 -13.44 -10.78 5.72
C SER A 21 -12.86 -10.96 7.12
N LEU A 22 -11.96 -10.08 7.54
CA LEU A 22 -11.36 -10.17 8.88
C LEU A 22 -12.43 -10.07 9.99
N ILE A 23 -13.48 -9.27 9.77
CA ILE A 23 -14.59 -9.13 10.71
C ILE A 23 -15.40 -10.43 10.78
N ASP A 24 -15.72 -11.03 9.64
CA ASP A 24 -16.47 -12.29 9.59
C ASP A 24 -15.68 -13.42 10.25
N ARG A 25 -14.35 -13.44 10.07
CA ARG A 25 -13.48 -14.40 10.78
C ARG A 25 -13.58 -14.28 12.28
N PHE A 26 -13.46 -13.07 12.82
CA PHE A 26 -13.59 -12.85 14.26
C PHE A 26 -14.98 -13.26 14.75
N ARG A 27 -16.05 -12.82 14.08
CA ARG A 27 -17.43 -13.14 14.49
C ARG A 27 -17.75 -14.64 14.42
N ALA A 28 -17.30 -15.29 13.36
CA ALA A 28 -17.64 -16.69 13.11
C ALA A 28 -16.81 -17.65 13.96
N PHE A 29 -15.54 -17.34 14.25
CA PHE A 29 -14.61 -18.33 14.83
C PHE A 29 -14.02 -17.93 16.18
N ALA A 30 -13.94 -16.63 16.52
CA ALA A 30 -13.40 -16.24 17.80
C ALA A 30 -14.38 -16.59 18.93
N GLY A 31 -13.89 -17.26 19.98
CA GLY A 31 -14.70 -17.66 21.11
C GLY A 31 -15.49 -18.97 20.93
N LEU A 32 -15.52 -19.57 19.73
CA LEU A 32 -16.19 -20.87 19.53
C LEU A 32 -15.51 -21.99 20.33
N ASN A 33 -14.20 -22.13 20.14
CA ASN A 33 -13.36 -22.98 20.98
C ASN A 33 -11.93 -22.44 21.01
N ARG A 34 -11.11 -22.96 21.93
CA ARG A 34 -9.73 -22.51 22.15
C ARG A 34 -8.87 -22.66 20.88
N ARG A 35 -9.01 -23.78 20.15
CA ARG A 35 -8.22 -24.06 18.95
C ARG A 35 -8.52 -23.05 17.85
N LEU A 36 -9.79 -22.84 17.51
CA LEU A 36 -10.21 -21.89 16.47
C LEU A 36 -9.84 -20.46 16.84
N THR A 37 -10.02 -20.08 18.10
CA THR A 37 -9.61 -18.75 18.59
C THR A 37 -8.11 -18.54 18.43
N LEU A 38 -7.29 -19.54 18.77
CA LEU A 38 -5.84 -19.48 18.54
C LEU A 38 -5.50 -19.37 17.06
N MET A 39 -6.19 -20.12 16.20
CA MET A 39 -5.94 -20.10 14.76
C MET A 39 -6.27 -18.75 14.13
N VAL A 40 -7.42 -18.14 14.47
CA VAL A 40 -7.76 -16.78 14.05
C VAL A 40 -6.69 -15.79 14.49
N ASN A 41 -6.18 -15.92 15.72
CA ASN A 41 -5.19 -15.01 16.30
C ASN A 41 -3.74 -15.23 15.83
N LEU A 42 -3.41 -16.38 15.24
CA LEU A 42 -2.08 -16.71 14.74
C LEU A 42 -1.94 -16.45 13.24
N HIS A 43 -3.05 -16.45 12.52
CA HIS A 43 -3.09 -16.22 11.08
C HIS A 43 -2.62 -14.79 10.74
N PRO A 44 -1.68 -14.59 9.80
CA PRO A 44 -1.33 -13.25 9.31
C PRO A 44 -2.54 -12.54 8.71
N VAL A 45 -2.71 -11.25 8.96
CA VAL A 45 -3.91 -10.53 8.52
C VAL A 45 -3.59 -9.35 7.62
N ARG A 46 -4.37 -9.25 6.54
CA ARG A 46 -4.47 -8.05 5.71
C ARG A 46 -5.73 -7.32 6.12
N VAL A 47 -5.58 -6.06 6.52
CA VAL A 47 -6.67 -5.24 7.03
C VAL A 47 -7.05 -4.24 5.95
N ASN A 48 -8.29 -4.31 5.51
CA ASN A 48 -8.85 -3.34 4.58
C ASN A 48 -9.93 -2.51 5.28
N LEU A 49 -9.62 -1.23 5.50
CA LEU A 49 -10.50 -0.26 6.15
C LEU A 49 -11.21 0.65 5.13
N GLN A 50 -11.03 0.44 3.83
CA GLN A 50 -11.52 1.37 2.79
C GLN A 50 -13.05 1.57 2.81
N SER A 51 -13.81 0.55 3.21
CA SER A 51 -15.28 0.61 3.25
C SER A 51 -15.85 0.04 4.54
N ILE A 52 -15.08 0.13 5.62
CA ILE A 52 -15.50 -0.35 6.94
C ILE A 52 -16.52 0.61 7.55
N SER A 53 -17.54 0.08 8.24
CA SER A 53 -18.44 0.89 9.05
C SER A 53 -17.74 1.34 10.34
N ARG A 54 -18.20 2.42 10.98
CA ARG A 54 -17.61 2.87 12.25
C ARG A 54 -17.65 1.79 13.33
N TRP A 55 -18.78 1.09 13.44
CA TRP A 55 -18.95 0.05 14.44
C TRP A 55 -18.03 -1.15 14.19
N ASP A 56 -17.90 -1.57 12.94
CA ASP A 56 -16.97 -2.64 12.56
C ASP A 56 -15.52 -2.22 12.76
N PHE A 57 -15.17 -0.95 12.53
CA PHE A 57 -13.85 -0.41 12.80
C PHE A 57 -13.49 -0.49 14.28
N ASP A 58 -14.37 0.00 15.16
CA ASP A 58 -14.13 -0.03 16.60
C ASP A 58 -14.07 -1.48 17.11
N PHE A 59 -14.94 -2.35 16.59
CA PHE A 59 -14.90 -3.79 16.85
C PHE A 59 -13.55 -4.38 16.43
N LEU A 60 -13.12 -4.11 15.21
CA LEU A 60 -11.87 -4.64 14.67
C LEU A 60 -10.65 -4.19 15.48
N CYS A 61 -10.54 -2.90 15.80
CA CYS A 61 -9.42 -2.35 16.54
C CYS A 61 -9.27 -2.97 17.94
N ARG A 62 -10.37 -3.41 18.57
CA ARG A 62 -10.32 -4.10 19.87
C ARG A 62 -9.86 -5.56 19.81
N HIS A 63 -9.99 -6.20 18.65
CA HIS A 63 -9.74 -7.65 18.52
C HIS A 63 -8.48 -7.98 17.72
N ILE A 64 -8.01 -7.05 16.89
CA ILE A 64 -6.83 -7.28 16.08
C ILE A 64 -5.56 -7.37 16.93
N ARG A 65 -4.63 -8.22 16.50
CA ARG A 65 -3.28 -8.31 17.04
C ARG A 65 -2.31 -7.57 16.12
N PRO A 66 -1.81 -6.38 16.52
CA PRO A 66 -0.93 -5.56 15.70
C PRO A 66 0.26 -6.33 15.10
N GLU A 67 0.86 -7.23 15.89
CA GLU A 67 2.04 -8.01 15.52
C GLU A 67 1.77 -9.06 14.42
N ARG A 68 0.51 -9.27 14.03
CA ARG A 68 0.10 -10.19 12.96
C ARG A 68 -0.36 -9.46 11.69
N VAL A 69 -0.44 -8.14 11.73
CA VAL A 69 -0.89 -7.35 10.59
C VAL A 69 0.26 -7.20 9.59
N ILE A 70 0.04 -7.69 8.37
CA ILE A 70 1.03 -7.63 7.28
C ILE A 70 0.71 -6.54 6.26
N SER A 71 -0.54 -6.10 6.19
CA SER A 71 -0.97 -5.04 5.27
C SER A 71 -2.11 -4.22 5.86
N LEU A 72 -2.05 -2.91 5.67
CA LEU A 72 -3.10 -1.95 6.03
C LEU A 72 -3.53 -1.17 4.79
N VAL A 73 -4.85 -1.04 4.60
CA VAL A 73 -5.46 -0.15 3.61
C VAL A 73 -6.39 0.81 4.32
N PHE A 74 -6.15 2.11 4.18
CA PHE A 74 -7.01 3.17 4.70
C PHE A 74 -7.72 3.90 3.58
N SER A 75 -8.94 4.37 3.86
CA SER A 75 -9.64 5.37 3.06
C SER A 75 -10.53 6.23 3.92
N GLU A 76 -10.40 7.54 3.79
CA GLU A 76 -11.23 8.51 4.52
C GLU A 76 -12.48 8.92 3.72
N GLU A 77 -12.73 8.32 2.55
CA GLU A 77 -13.89 8.61 1.69
C GLU A 77 -15.24 8.41 2.41
N LYS A 78 -15.36 7.35 3.21
CA LYS A 78 -16.59 6.99 3.95
C LYS A 78 -16.50 7.24 5.44
N MET A 79 -15.29 7.39 5.96
CA MET A 79 -15.01 7.55 7.39
C MET A 79 -13.89 8.59 7.55
N PRO A 80 -14.23 9.88 7.71
CA PRO A 80 -13.25 10.92 7.95
C PRO A 80 -12.39 10.61 9.17
N ASP A 81 -11.15 11.11 9.17
CA ASP A 81 -10.17 10.93 10.24
C ASP A 81 -9.84 9.47 10.61
N GLN A 82 -10.12 8.52 9.71
CA GLN A 82 -9.89 7.10 9.96
C GLN A 82 -8.45 6.80 10.39
N VAL A 83 -7.45 7.44 9.78
CA VAL A 83 -6.03 7.23 10.14
C VAL A 83 -5.76 7.75 11.56
N LYS A 84 -6.28 8.93 11.90
CA LYS A 84 -6.12 9.52 13.24
C LYS A 84 -6.76 8.64 14.31
N LEU A 85 -8.00 8.21 14.10
CA LEU A 85 -8.72 7.33 15.00
C LEU A 85 -8.01 5.98 15.17
N PHE A 86 -7.40 5.46 14.11
CA PHE A 86 -6.60 4.25 14.19
C PHE A 86 -5.37 4.43 15.08
N LEU A 87 -4.67 5.56 14.97
CA LEU A 87 -3.54 5.90 15.83
C LEU A 87 -3.95 6.12 17.29
N GLU A 88 -5.17 6.56 17.58
CA GLU A 88 -5.70 6.63 18.95
C GLU A 88 -5.87 5.24 19.58
N HIS A 89 -6.23 4.22 18.79
CA HIS A 89 -6.27 2.82 19.23
C HIS A 89 -4.88 2.22 19.39
N PHE A 90 -3.90 2.67 18.60
CA PHE A 90 -2.55 2.15 18.55
C PHE A 90 -1.51 3.27 18.65
N PRO A 91 -1.36 3.90 19.84
CA PRO A 91 -0.49 5.08 20.00
C PRO A 91 0.99 4.78 19.74
N ASP A 92 1.41 3.53 19.91
CA ASP A 92 2.78 3.06 19.65
C ASP A 92 2.87 2.26 18.34
N PHE A 93 2.26 2.81 17.29
CA PHE A 93 2.06 2.14 16.01
C PHE A 93 3.35 1.54 15.42
N GLU A 94 4.47 2.27 15.46
CA GLU A 94 5.76 1.84 14.91
C GLU A 94 6.24 0.52 15.54
N HIS A 95 6.10 0.36 16.85
CA HIS A 95 6.62 -0.79 17.59
C HIS A 95 5.61 -1.92 17.75
N GLN A 96 4.30 -1.65 17.60
CA GLN A 96 3.27 -2.68 17.69
C GLN A 96 3.10 -3.45 16.37
N PHE A 97 3.26 -2.80 15.22
CA PHE A 97 3.02 -3.37 13.90
C PHE A 97 4.30 -3.95 13.26
N ILE A 98 5.03 -4.77 14.02
CA ILE A 98 6.37 -5.27 13.65
C ILE A 98 6.41 -6.16 12.40
N CYS A 99 5.27 -6.71 11.97
CA CYS A 99 5.15 -7.55 10.78
C CYS A 99 4.57 -6.80 9.57
N LEU A 100 4.31 -5.49 9.70
CA LEU A 100 3.66 -4.71 8.66
C LEU A 100 4.59 -4.49 7.48
N GLN A 101 4.20 -5.00 6.31
CA GLN A 101 5.00 -4.91 5.09
C GLN A 101 4.46 -3.90 4.10
N SER A 102 3.14 -3.68 4.11
CA SER A 102 2.46 -2.87 3.11
C SER A 102 1.46 -1.90 3.72
N VAL A 103 1.53 -0.64 3.30
CA VAL A 103 0.56 0.39 3.66
C VAL A 103 0.02 1.04 2.40
N LYS A 104 -1.31 1.13 2.30
CA LYS A 104 -2.02 1.84 1.25
C LYS A 104 -2.91 2.90 1.86
N LEU A 105 -2.75 4.13 1.42
CA LEU A 105 -3.53 5.29 1.86
C LEU A 105 -4.28 5.86 0.64
N ILE A 106 -5.60 5.93 0.73
CA ILE A 106 -6.49 6.34 -0.36
C ILE A 106 -7.31 7.54 0.11
N GLN A 107 -7.23 8.68 -0.58
CA GLN A 107 -8.02 9.87 -0.25
C GLN A 107 -7.98 10.25 1.24
N THR A 108 -6.82 10.12 1.89
CA THR A 108 -6.65 10.51 3.29
C THR A 108 -6.05 11.91 3.39
N GLU A 109 -6.49 12.65 4.40
CA GLU A 109 -5.93 13.94 4.82
C GLU A 109 -4.89 13.75 5.94
N ASN A 110 -5.03 12.67 6.70
CA ASN A 110 -4.08 12.28 7.73
C ASN A 110 -3.08 11.24 7.19
N CYS A 111 -1.86 11.25 7.73
CA CYS A 111 -0.79 10.32 7.39
C CYS A 111 -0.30 9.58 8.64
N LEU A 112 0.24 8.38 8.45
CA LEU A 112 0.97 7.67 9.51
C LEU A 112 2.36 8.32 9.63
N SER A 113 2.54 9.26 10.55
CA SER A 113 3.76 10.07 10.67
C SER A 113 5.03 9.25 10.86
N ILE A 114 4.90 8.07 11.47
CA ILE A 114 6.01 7.13 11.69
C ILE A 114 5.52 5.74 11.29
N LEU A 115 6.30 5.08 10.44
CA LEU A 115 6.02 3.72 9.97
C LEU A 115 7.02 2.72 10.56
N PRO A 116 6.58 1.49 10.86
CA PRO A 116 7.50 0.41 11.20
C PRO A 116 8.61 0.24 10.16
N ARG A 117 9.83 -0.08 10.60
CA ARG A 117 11.02 -0.27 9.73
C ARG A 117 10.96 -1.50 8.82
N CYS A 118 9.84 -2.21 8.79
CA CYS A 118 9.60 -3.36 7.92
C CYS A 118 8.67 -3.01 6.74
N VAL A 119 8.12 -1.79 6.70
CA VAL A 119 7.22 -1.36 5.62
C VAL A 119 8.02 -1.09 4.36
N SER A 120 7.99 -2.05 3.43
CA SER A 120 8.73 -1.99 2.17
C SER A 120 7.83 -1.72 0.96
N CYS A 121 6.52 -1.65 1.16
CA CYS A 121 5.54 -1.35 0.11
C CYS A 121 4.63 -0.19 0.53
N LEU A 122 4.66 0.90 -0.23
CA LEU A 122 3.82 2.07 0.00
C LEU A 122 2.96 2.37 -1.22
N THR A 123 1.68 2.67 -0.98
CA THR A 123 0.76 3.14 -2.00
C THR A 123 0.02 4.39 -1.54
N PHE A 124 0.09 5.44 -2.35
CA PHE A 124 -0.58 6.72 -2.13
C PHE A 124 -1.52 7.00 -3.30
N SER A 125 -2.83 6.90 -3.09
CA SER A 125 -3.84 7.09 -4.14
C SER A 125 -4.74 8.28 -3.82
N LYS A 126 -4.97 9.16 -4.80
CA LYS A 126 -5.84 10.35 -4.68
C LYS A 126 -5.61 11.17 -3.42
N MET A 127 -4.36 11.23 -2.96
CA MET A 127 -4.03 11.86 -1.69
C MET A 127 -4.07 13.38 -1.73
N PHE A 128 -4.47 13.94 -0.60
CA PHE A 128 -4.50 15.37 -0.29
C PHE A 128 -3.50 15.68 0.83
N CYS A 129 -2.22 15.37 0.67
CA CYS A 129 -1.20 15.62 1.71
C CYS A 129 0.10 16.10 1.04
N GLY A 130 0.89 17.05 1.56
CA GLY A 130 1.14 17.44 2.95
C GLY A 130 2.57 16.99 3.33
N ASN A 131 3.30 17.72 4.19
CA ASN A 131 4.70 17.38 4.53
C ASN A 131 4.87 15.95 5.10
N GLY A 132 3.84 15.37 5.72
CA GLY A 132 3.90 14.03 6.32
C GLY A 132 4.20 12.89 5.33
N VAL A 133 3.70 12.96 4.09
CA VAL A 133 4.02 11.93 3.07
C VAL A 133 5.52 11.95 2.73
N ASN A 134 6.11 13.14 2.65
CA ASN A 134 7.54 13.28 2.41
C ASN A 134 8.35 12.66 3.54
N GLU A 135 7.95 12.90 4.80
CA GLU A 135 8.60 12.29 5.97
C GLU A 135 8.53 10.76 5.92
N MET A 136 7.36 10.18 5.60
CA MET A 136 7.20 8.74 5.44
C MET A 136 8.12 8.19 4.33
N LEU A 137 8.17 8.85 3.18
CA LEU A 137 9.04 8.45 2.07
C LEU A 137 10.52 8.54 2.45
N ILE A 138 10.94 9.60 3.14
CA ILE A 138 12.31 9.77 3.63
C ILE A 138 12.68 8.66 4.62
N GLN A 139 11.81 8.37 5.58
CA GLN A 139 12.04 7.32 6.58
C GLN A 139 12.20 5.93 5.93
N GLN A 140 11.38 5.64 4.91
CA GLN A 140 11.36 4.33 4.28
C GLN A 140 12.29 4.21 3.06
N ALA A 141 12.93 5.29 2.61
CA ALA A 141 13.70 5.33 1.36
C ALA A 141 14.72 4.20 1.21
N LYS A 142 15.40 3.84 2.31
CA LYS A 142 16.44 2.80 2.32
C LYS A 142 15.92 1.37 2.23
N ILE A 143 14.64 1.14 2.52
CA ILE A 143 14.05 -0.21 2.56
C ILE A 143 12.91 -0.42 1.57
N LEU A 144 12.42 0.67 0.97
CA LEU A 144 11.28 0.65 0.08
C LEU A 144 11.61 -0.16 -1.18
N THR A 145 10.84 -1.21 -1.42
CA THR A 145 10.98 -2.07 -2.61
C THR A 145 9.87 -1.80 -3.63
N HIS A 146 8.70 -1.36 -3.16
CA HIS A 146 7.54 -1.06 -3.99
C HIS A 146 6.96 0.31 -3.62
N LEU A 147 6.79 1.17 -4.61
CA LEU A 147 6.16 2.47 -4.46
C LEU A 147 5.11 2.66 -5.53
N ASN A 148 3.87 2.93 -5.12
CA ASN A 148 2.81 3.38 -6.00
C ASN A 148 2.37 4.78 -5.54
N VAL A 149 2.50 5.77 -6.43
CA VAL A 149 2.02 7.12 -6.18
C VAL A 149 1.04 7.51 -7.27
N ASP A 150 -0.01 8.21 -6.89
CA ASP A 150 -0.85 8.90 -7.86
C ASP A 150 -0.03 10.05 -8.46
N LYS A 151 0.42 11.02 -7.66
CA LYS A 151 1.05 12.25 -8.16
C LYS A 151 2.59 12.17 -8.20
N LEU A 152 3.19 12.36 -9.39
CA LEU A 152 4.65 12.43 -9.56
C LEU A 152 5.34 13.48 -8.68
N ARG A 153 4.66 14.61 -8.42
CA ARG A 153 5.19 15.70 -7.59
C ARG A 153 5.57 15.24 -6.18
N LEU A 154 4.94 14.19 -5.65
CA LEU A 154 5.28 13.63 -4.34
C LEU A 154 6.67 13.03 -4.31
N ILE A 155 7.11 12.41 -5.40
CA ILE A 155 8.46 11.84 -5.46
C ILE A 155 9.47 12.96 -5.70
N GLN A 156 9.15 13.91 -6.58
CA GLN A 156 10.05 15.03 -6.88
C GLN A 156 10.31 15.95 -5.68
N SER A 157 9.36 16.05 -4.73
CA SER A 157 9.57 16.82 -3.51
C SER A 157 10.54 16.18 -2.53
N VAL A 158 10.82 14.88 -2.67
CA VAL A 158 11.73 14.15 -1.81
C VAL A 158 13.07 13.99 -2.53
N ASN A 159 14.01 14.89 -2.25
CA ASN A 159 15.37 14.81 -2.78
C ASN A 159 16.18 13.70 -2.06
N ILE A 160 15.77 12.45 -2.22
CA ILE A 160 16.40 11.26 -1.63
C ILE A 160 16.51 10.13 -2.65
N GLU A 161 17.50 9.27 -2.45
CA GLU A 161 17.68 8.05 -3.25
C GLU A 161 16.87 6.90 -2.65
N PHE A 162 16.35 6.02 -3.52
CA PHE A 162 15.64 4.80 -3.13
C PHE A 162 16.45 3.56 -3.55
N PRO A 163 17.50 3.19 -2.79
CA PRO A 163 18.48 2.19 -3.20
C PRO A 163 17.95 0.76 -3.28
N LEU A 164 16.71 0.46 -2.85
CA LEU A 164 16.12 -0.88 -2.96
C LEU A 164 14.83 -0.90 -3.81
N LEU A 165 14.47 0.22 -4.42
CA LEU A 165 13.21 0.34 -5.14
C LEU A 165 13.26 -0.50 -6.42
N THR A 166 12.37 -1.48 -6.48
CA THR A 166 12.27 -2.41 -7.60
C THR A 166 11.03 -2.16 -8.44
N HIS A 167 9.95 -1.69 -7.84
CA HIS A 167 8.69 -1.43 -8.53
C HIS A 167 8.23 -0.01 -8.24
N LEU A 168 8.08 0.79 -9.31
CA LEU A 168 7.55 2.13 -9.25
C LEU A 168 6.32 2.25 -10.15
N THR A 169 5.18 2.56 -9.55
CA THR A 169 3.94 2.88 -10.28
C THR A 169 3.59 4.34 -10.07
N ILE A 170 3.31 5.05 -11.16
CA ILE A 170 2.91 6.45 -11.16
C ILE A 170 1.56 6.53 -11.88
N ASP A 171 0.50 6.59 -11.09
CA ASP A 171 -0.89 6.49 -11.54
C ASP A 171 -1.54 7.88 -11.69
N SER A 172 -0.76 8.87 -12.15
CA SER A 172 -1.26 10.15 -12.63
C SER A 172 -0.73 10.45 -14.01
N PHE A 173 -1.51 11.27 -14.72
CA PHE A 173 -1.13 11.90 -15.97
C PHE A 173 0.16 12.74 -15.81
N CYS A 174 1.28 12.15 -16.20
CA CYS A 174 2.58 12.81 -16.18
C CYS A 174 2.94 13.33 -17.58
N PHE A 175 3.74 14.39 -17.63
CA PHE A 175 4.46 14.78 -18.85
C PHE A 175 5.76 13.97 -18.95
N ILE A 176 6.13 13.55 -20.16
CA ILE A 176 7.35 12.75 -20.42
C ILE A 176 8.60 13.41 -19.82
N ASP A 177 8.75 14.73 -19.97
CA ASP A 177 9.93 15.46 -19.49
C ASP A 177 10.11 15.35 -17.96
N GLN A 178 9.01 15.22 -17.20
CA GLN A 178 9.06 15.05 -15.74
C GLN A 178 9.45 13.63 -15.34
N VAL A 179 9.06 12.64 -16.15
CA VAL A 179 9.42 11.23 -15.95
C VAL A 179 10.88 11.01 -16.27
N ASP A 180 11.41 11.64 -17.33
CA ASP A 180 12.84 11.58 -17.66
C ASP A 180 13.70 12.16 -16.54
N GLN A 181 13.34 13.34 -16.00
CA GLN A 181 14.02 13.91 -14.83
C GLN A 181 13.97 12.99 -13.61
N LEU A 182 12.82 12.36 -13.37
CA LEU A 182 12.66 11.40 -12.28
C LEU A 182 13.62 10.20 -12.45
N ILE A 183 13.66 9.61 -13.65
CA ILE A 183 14.53 8.46 -13.95
C ILE A 183 16.00 8.83 -13.75
N GLN A 184 16.41 10.02 -14.17
CA GLN A 184 17.79 10.50 -13.98
C GLN A 184 18.18 10.64 -12.50
N ASN A 185 17.21 10.80 -11.59
CA ASN A 185 17.46 10.82 -10.14
C ASN A 185 17.63 9.42 -9.54
N PHE A 186 17.09 8.38 -10.18
CA PHE A 186 17.28 6.99 -9.76
C PHE A 186 18.58 6.43 -10.33
N LYS A 187 19.72 6.93 -9.83
CA LYS A 187 21.05 6.60 -10.36
C LYS A 187 21.46 5.13 -10.16
N THR A 188 20.89 4.42 -9.18
CA THR A 188 21.09 2.98 -8.90
C THR A 188 20.14 2.56 -7.76
N PRO A 189 19.53 1.35 -7.77
CA PRO A 189 19.67 0.18 -8.65
C PRO A 189 18.60 0.16 -9.77
N PRO A 190 18.58 -0.87 -10.65
CA PRO A 190 17.58 -0.92 -11.71
C PRO A 190 16.18 -1.06 -11.11
N ILE A 191 15.35 -0.06 -11.35
CA ILE A 191 13.90 -0.23 -11.26
C ILE A 191 13.54 -1.39 -12.19
N PHE A 192 13.01 -2.46 -11.63
CA PHE A 192 12.62 -3.65 -12.39
C PHE A 192 11.34 -3.40 -13.18
N SER A 193 10.42 -2.66 -12.59
CA SER A 193 9.13 -2.32 -13.20
C SER A 193 8.81 -0.84 -13.00
N LEU A 194 8.68 -0.11 -14.11
CA LEU A 194 8.12 1.23 -14.14
C LEU A 194 6.76 1.18 -14.84
N ASN A 195 5.71 1.61 -14.15
CA ASN A 195 4.37 1.70 -14.73
C ASN A 195 3.89 3.15 -14.68
N VAL A 196 3.73 3.78 -15.84
CA VAL A 196 3.40 5.21 -15.95
C VAL A 196 2.23 5.43 -16.87
N SER A 197 1.30 6.27 -16.43
CA SER A 197 0.17 6.76 -17.21
C SER A 197 0.47 8.16 -17.77
N PHE A 198 0.44 8.34 -19.10
CA PHE A 198 0.69 9.66 -19.73
C PHE A 198 -0.62 10.35 -20.15
N ALA A 199 -0.68 11.68 -19.99
CA ALA A 199 -1.65 12.52 -20.70
C ALA A 199 -0.98 13.20 -21.89
N GLY A 200 -1.58 13.11 -23.08
CA GLY A 200 -1.14 13.91 -24.21
C GLY A 200 -1.87 13.62 -25.51
N ASP A 201 -1.86 14.62 -26.40
CA ASP A 201 -2.15 14.46 -27.82
C ASP A 201 -1.10 13.54 -28.45
N HIS A 202 -1.56 12.60 -29.25
CA HIS A 202 -0.74 11.56 -29.87
C HIS A 202 0.41 12.12 -30.73
N ASP A 203 0.30 13.36 -31.19
CA ASP A 203 1.17 13.93 -32.23
C ASP A 203 2.61 14.18 -31.78
N HIS A 204 2.86 14.43 -30.49
CA HIS A 204 4.20 14.74 -29.96
C HIS A 204 4.79 13.63 -29.08
N PHE A 205 4.02 12.58 -28.82
CA PHE A 205 4.46 11.45 -27.98
C PHE A 205 5.70 10.72 -28.56
N PRO A 206 5.78 10.40 -29.88
CA PRO A 206 6.86 9.58 -30.41
C PRO A 206 8.26 10.16 -30.21
N PHE A 207 8.42 11.47 -30.48
CA PHE A 207 9.73 12.13 -30.40
C PHE A 207 10.25 12.23 -28.96
N LYS A 208 9.38 12.57 -28.01
CA LYS A 208 9.77 12.62 -26.59
C LYS A 208 10.01 11.23 -26.01
N PHE A 209 9.27 10.23 -26.50
CA PHE A 209 9.45 8.85 -26.08
C PHE A 209 10.83 8.30 -26.48
N GLU A 210 11.30 8.59 -27.70
CA GLU A 210 12.63 8.18 -28.16
C GLU A 210 13.76 8.72 -27.27
N LYS A 211 13.67 9.98 -26.86
CA LYS A 211 14.63 10.56 -25.90
C LYS A 211 14.60 9.85 -24.56
N MET A 212 13.42 9.52 -24.06
CA MET A 212 13.24 8.79 -22.80
C MET A 212 13.77 7.36 -22.87
N CYS A 213 13.69 6.68 -24.03
CA CYS A 213 14.17 5.31 -24.21
C CYS A 213 15.64 5.13 -23.82
N TRP A 214 16.48 6.14 -24.03
CA TRP A 214 17.89 6.11 -23.61
C TRP A 214 18.03 6.06 -22.09
N SER A 215 17.22 6.83 -21.35
CA SER A 215 17.16 6.80 -19.88
C SER A 215 16.59 5.48 -19.36
N LEU A 216 15.77 4.79 -20.16
CA LEU A 216 15.07 3.56 -19.79
C LEU A 216 15.85 2.27 -20.09
N MET A 217 17.03 2.34 -20.74
CA MET A 217 17.83 1.15 -21.10
C MET A 217 18.21 0.27 -19.89
N TYR A 218 18.12 0.80 -18.68
CA TYR A 218 18.42 0.10 -17.44
C TYR A 218 17.21 -0.61 -16.80
N LEU A 219 15.99 -0.44 -17.35
CA LEU A 219 14.80 -1.10 -16.84
C LEU A 219 14.64 -2.52 -17.41
N LYS A 220 14.27 -3.48 -16.57
CA LYS A 220 13.92 -4.84 -17.04
C LYS A 220 12.53 -4.91 -17.66
N HIS A 221 11.57 -4.23 -17.05
CA HIS A 221 10.20 -4.16 -17.50
C HIS A 221 9.71 -2.71 -17.45
N LEU A 222 9.16 -2.27 -18.57
CA LEU A 222 8.51 -0.97 -18.68
C LEU A 222 7.09 -1.22 -19.18
N THR A 223 6.11 -0.81 -18.39
CA THR A 223 4.70 -0.81 -18.81
C THR A 223 4.28 0.63 -18.98
N ILE A 224 3.88 0.98 -20.19
CA ILE A 224 3.36 2.32 -20.49
C ILE A 224 1.89 2.19 -20.74
N LYS A 225 1.09 2.88 -19.94
CA LYS A 225 -0.33 2.98 -20.16
C LYS A 225 -0.64 4.33 -20.80
N LEU A 226 -0.93 4.31 -22.10
CA LEU A 226 -1.48 5.48 -22.77
C LEU A 226 -2.97 5.57 -22.43
N VAL A 227 -3.35 6.61 -21.68
CA VAL A 227 -4.74 6.84 -21.31
C VAL A 227 -5.30 7.91 -22.23
N THR A 228 -6.08 7.48 -23.23
CA THR A 228 -6.74 8.36 -24.19
C THR A 228 -8.07 8.83 -23.63
N GLY A 229 -8.03 9.89 -22.84
CA GLY A 229 -9.24 10.56 -22.32
C GLY A 229 -9.36 11.96 -22.89
N ARG A 230 -10.43 12.24 -23.66
CA ARG A 230 -10.86 13.63 -23.89
C ARG A 230 -11.12 14.24 -22.51
N ARG A 231 -10.38 15.29 -22.15
CA ARG A 231 -10.73 16.11 -20.98
C ARG A 231 -12.17 16.58 -21.16
N ALA A 232 -13.08 16.08 -20.33
CA ALA A 232 -14.40 16.68 -20.13
C ALA A 232 -14.28 17.79 -19.09
#